data_AF-A0A7S2RZS2-F1
#
_entry.id   AF-A0A7S2RZS2-F1
#
_cell.length_a   1.000
_cell.length_b   1.000
_cell.length_c   1.000
_cell.angle_alpha   90.00
_cell.angle_beta   90.00
_cell.angle_gamma   90.00
#
_symmetry.space_group_name_H-M   'P 1'
#
loop_
_entity.id
_entity.type
_entity.pdbx_description
1 polymer ?
#
loop_
_entity_poly.entity_id
_entity_poly.type
_entity_poly.pdbx_seq_one_letter_code
_entity_poly.pdbx_strand_id
1 'polypeptide(L)'
;CSQDRYKEVARLFADAELTHGSPAHTLALAFSGQAQSALKHGRALFNPQTVGGSGAGQPPRATLLTQWRANLAGLVANRMGGWQGLVTDLGDRLCSADDGLCDAHAAQCAYLVAGQPIEFYRAARRLALLGLDPRHCRQHCLFSAPEVVQAMRMSEIWEWVLARTENENSPNFTLALQPLKVEYAMWLTDMGMVPEAARYAQELRARCDAAKPQKPSKGRKQQAERPATPFLPPWAEAALSIFEDRLNK
;
A
#
# COMPACT_ATOMS: atom_id res chain seq x y z
N CYS A 1 15.44 24.03 29.90
CA CYS A 1 15.02 22.61 29.92
C CYS A 1 15.69 21.88 28.78
N SER A 2 16.29 20.71 29.03
CA SER A 2 16.81 19.86 27.95
C SER A 2 15.65 19.30 27.14
N GLN A 3 15.87 19.08 25.85
CA GLN A 3 14.86 18.50 24.96
C GLN A 3 14.38 17.14 25.47
N ASP A 4 15.27 16.32 26.04
CA ASP A 4 14.93 14.99 26.52
C ASP A 4 13.99 15.01 27.73
N ARG A 5 14.19 15.95 28.66
CA ARG A 5 13.28 16.16 29.80
C ARG A 5 11.89 16.59 29.33
N TYR A 6 11.82 17.42 28.30
CA TYR A 6 10.53 17.80 27.72
C TYR A 6 9.80 16.58 27.15
N LYS A 7 10.50 15.72 26.40
CA LYS A 7 9.89 14.51 25.83
C LYS A 7 9.42 13.53 26.90
N GLU A 8 10.20 13.37 27.96
CA GLU A 8 9.85 12.51 29.10
C GLU A 8 8.61 13.02 29.84
N VAL A 9 8.57 14.31 30.19
CA VAL A 9 7.42 14.91 30.88
C VAL A 9 6.17 14.89 30.01
N ALA A 10 6.29 15.20 28.71
CA ALA A 10 5.17 15.14 27.78
C ALA A 10 4.60 13.72 27.65
N ARG A 11 5.45 12.71 27.68
CA ARG A 11 5.03 11.32 27.67
C ARG A 11 4.35 10.91 28.97
N LEU A 12 4.93 11.25 30.13
CA LEU A 12 4.33 10.93 31.43
C LEU A 12 2.95 11.57 31.57
N PHE A 13 2.80 12.82 31.11
CA PHE A 13 1.50 13.49 31.05
C PHE A 13 0.53 12.77 30.12
N ALA A 14 0.96 12.45 28.89
CA ALA A 14 0.10 11.77 27.92
C ALA A 14 -0.34 10.39 28.43
N ASP A 15 0.56 9.61 29.04
CA ASP A 15 0.27 8.28 29.55
C ASP A 15 -0.60 8.32 30.84
N ALA A 16 -0.55 9.40 31.62
CA ALA A 16 -1.37 9.56 32.83
C ALA A 16 -2.78 10.10 32.56
N GLU A 17 -2.92 11.08 31.65
CA GLU A 17 -4.15 11.84 31.45
C GLU A 17 -4.94 11.44 30.19
N LEU A 18 -4.29 10.83 29.19
CA LEU A 18 -4.92 10.50 27.90
C LEU A 18 -5.08 8.99 27.72
N THR A 19 -6.21 8.56 27.17
CA THR A 19 -6.43 7.15 26.82
C THR A 19 -5.44 6.70 25.75
N HIS A 20 -4.70 5.62 26.00
CA HIS A 20 -3.80 5.03 25.02
C HIS A 20 -4.52 4.64 23.73
N GLY A 21 -3.90 4.96 22.59
CA GLY A 21 -4.49 4.70 21.26
C GLY A 21 -5.53 5.74 20.82
N SER A 22 -5.82 6.75 21.66
CA SER A 22 -6.66 7.88 21.26
C SER A 22 -5.91 8.86 20.34
N PRO A 23 -6.62 9.60 19.47
CA PRO A 23 -6.01 10.64 18.63
C PRO A 23 -5.24 11.68 19.42
N ALA A 24 -5.74 12.07 20.60
CA ALA A 24 -5.06 13.03 21.46
C ALA A 24 -3.75 12.47 22.02
N HIS A 25 -3.76 11.21 22.50
CA HIS A 25 -2.56 10.52 22.98
C HIS A 25 -1.51 10.37 21.87
N THR A 26 -1.94 9.91 20.69
CA THR A 26 -1.08 9.73 19.52
C THR A 26 -0.46 11.06 19.09
N LEU A 27 -1.24 12.15 19.03
CA LEU A 27 -0.75 13.47 18.66
C LEU A 27 0.20 14.05 19.70
N ALA A 28 -0.12 13.96 20.99
CA ALA A 28 0.74 14.47 22.07
C ALA A 28 2.14 13.83 22.00
N LEU A 29 2.20 12.52 21.78
CA LEU A 29 3.46 11.80 21.61
C LEU A 29 4.13 12.09 20.25
N ALA A 30 3.36 12.39 19.21
CA ALA A 30 3.93 12.77 17.92
C ALA A 30 4.63 14.13 17.98
N PHE A 31 4.01 15.13 18.62
CA PHE A 31 4.61 16.45 18.82
C PHE A 31 5.83 16.41 19.76
N SER A 32 5.89 15.46 20.70
CA SER A 32 7.09 15.23 21.51
C SER A 32 8.20 14.46 20.77
N GLY A 33 8.00 14.08 19.51
CA GLY A 33 8.96 13.30 18.73
C GLY A 33 9.05 11.83 19.19
N GLN A 34 8.05 11.34 19.91
CA GLN A 34 7.95 9.98 20.42
C GLN A 34 6.73 9.23 19.84
N ALA A 35 6.21 9.62 18.68
CA ALA A 35 5.06 8.93 18.07
C ALA A 35 5.32 7.44 17.81
N GLN A 36 6.55 7.07 17.47
CA GLN A 36 6.89 5.65 17.34
C GLN A 36 6.69 4.90 18.65
N SER A 37 6.90 5.54 19.82
CA SER A 37 6.59 4.97 21.11
C SER A 37 5.07 4.84 21.30
N ALA A 38 4.27 5.86 20.99
CA ALA A 38 2.80 5.79 21.05
C ALA A 38 2.25 4.57 20.31
N LEU A 39 2.80 4.38 19.11
CA LEU A 39 2.53 3.24 18.28
C LEU A 39 3.10 1.98 18.98
N LYS A 40 4.40 1.89 19.28
CA LYS A 40 5.13 0.70 19.81
C LYS A 40 4.63 0.14 21.14
N HIS A 41 4.03 0.95 22.01
CA HIS A 41 3.51 0.47 23.29
C HIS A 41 2.35 -0.54 23.16
N GLY A 42 1.86 -0.79 21.94
CA GLY A 42 1.05 -1.97 21.62
C GLY A 42 1.79 -3.34 21.61
N ARG A 43 3.08 -3.44 21.95
CA ARG A 43 3.76 -4.74 22.18
C ARG A 43 4.48 -4.84 23.53
N ALA A 44 4.97 -3.73 24.09
CA ALA A 44 5.77 -3.75 25.32
C ALA A 44 4.92 -3.71 26.62
N LEU A 45 3.65 -3.35 26.55
CA LEU A 45 2.73 -3.37 27.71
C LEU A 45 1.89 -4.65 27.81
N PHE A 46 2.13 -5.62 26.91
CA PHE A 46 1.44 -6.91 26.91
C PHE A 46 2.19 -8.00 27.70
N ASN A 47 3.12 -7.61 28.58
CA ASN A 47 3.52 -8.52 29.65
C ASN A 47 2.54 -8.33 30.81
N PRO A 48 1.72 -9.34 31.19
CA PRO A 48 0.67 -9.20 32.21
C PRO A 48 1.17 -8.91 33.63
N GLN A 49 2.45 -8.62 33.84
CA GLN A 49 3.09 -8.61 35.15
C GLN A 49 3.57 -7.25 35.66
N THR A 50 3.40 -6.15 34.94
CA THR A 50 3.85 -4.86 35.45
C THR A 50 2.73 -3.85 35.59
N VAL A 51 2.32 -3.73 36.85
CA VAL A 51 1.69 -2.61 37.55
C VAL A 51 0.17 -2.61 37.57
N GLY A 52 -0.35 -3.00 38.74
CA GLY A 52 -1.74 -2.83 39.11
C GLY A 52 -2.16 -1.36 39.03
N GLY A 53 -3.27 -1.14 38.34
CA GLY A 53 -3.94 0.14 38.22
C GLY A 53 -5.30 -0.12 37.59
N SER A 54 -6.33 -0.09 38.41
CA SER A 54 -7.72 -0.38 38.08
C SER A 54 -8.22 0.41 36.87
N GLY A 55 -8.71 -0.30 35.87
CA GLY A 55 -9.47 0.28 34.76
C GLY A 55 -9.98 -0.82 33.85
N ALA A 56 -11.27 -1.14 33.95
CA ALA A 56 -11.99 -1.95 32.98
C ALA A 56 -12.04 -1.18 31.65
N GLY A 57 -10.95 -1.18 30.90
CA GLY A 57 -10.79 -0.49 29.62
C GLY A 57 -10.25 -1.47 28.59
N GLN A 58 -10.84 -1.44 27.40
CA GLN A 58 -10.40 -2.25 26.26
C GLN A 58 -8.87 -2.16 26.07
N PRO A 59 -8.22 -3.23 25.58
CA PRO A 59 -6.78 -3.20 25.37
C PRO A 59 -6.40 -2.01 24.47
N PRO A 60 -5.29 -1.30 24.71
CA PRO A 60 -4.87 -0.11 23.95
C PRO A 60 -4.89 -0.28 22.43
N ARG A 61 -4.68 -1.53 21.97
CA ARG A 61 -4.76 -1.92 20.56
C ARG A 61 -6.19 -1.97 20.01
N ALA A 62 -7.18 -2.38 20.79
CA ALA A 62 -8.59 -2.31 20.41
C ALA A 62 -9.08 -0.85 20.30
N THR A 63 -8.59 0.04 21.16
CA THR A 63 -8.85 1.48 21.04
C THR A 63 -8.17 2.08 19.81
N LEU A 64 -6.93 1.68 19.51
CA LEU A 64 -6.24 2.08 18.28
C LEU A 64 -6.97 1.59 17.02
N LEU A 65 -7.43 0.34 17.02
CA LEU A 65 -8.18 -0.28 15.92
C LEU A 65 -9.59 0.28 15.76
N THR A 66 -10.26 0.73 16.83
CA THR A 66 -11.56 1.39 16.71
C THR A 66 -11.42 2.84 16.25
N GLN A 67 -10.35 3.52 16.67
CA GLN A 67 -10.11 4.94 16.39
C GLN A 67 -9.08 5.19 15.28
N TRP A 68 -8.75 4.19 14.47
CA TRP A 68 -7.70 4.29 13.44
C TRP A 68 -7.92 5.44 12.46
N ARG A 69 -9.18 5.68 12.06
CA ARG A 69 -9.55 6.77 11.15
C ARG A 69 -9.23 8.14 11.74
N ALA A 70 -9.54 8.32 13.02
CA ALA A 70 -9.30 9.57 13.73
C ALA A 70 -7.79 9.78 14.00
N ASN A 71 -7.07 8.71 14.32
CA ASN A 71 -5.61 8.74 14.45
C ASN A 71 -4.95 9.10 13.10
N LEU A 72 -5.37 8.47 12.00
CA LEU A 72 -4.88 8.77 10.66
C LEU A 72 -5.18 10.22 10.26
N ALA A 73 -6.42 10.70 10.46
CA ALA A 73 -6.80 12.08 10.18
C ALA A 73 -5.96 13.08 10.98
N GLY A 74 -5.72 12.82 12.27
CA GLY A 74 -4.88 13.65 13.12
C GLY A 74 -3.44 13.75 12.60
N LEU A 75 -2.83 12.62 12.24
CA LEU A 75 -1.47 12.57 11.70
C LEU A 75 -1.36 13.28 10.33
N VAL A 76 -2.36 13.14 9.47
CA VAL A 76 -2.37 13.75 8.14
C VAL A 76 -2.64 15.25 8.20
N ALA A 77 -3.49 15.71 9.13
CA ALA A 77 -3.75 17.13 9.35
C ALA A 77 -2.52 17.85 9.94
N ASN A 78 -1.76 17.16 10.80
CA ASN A 78 -0.58 17.69 11.46
C ASN A 78 0.69 17.06 10.87
N ARG A 79 0.97 17.29 9.59
CA ARG A 79 2.12 16.70 8.86
C ARG A 79 3.46 17.09 9.48
N MET A 80 3.90 16.34 10.49
CA MET A 80 5.18 16.51 11.15
C MET A 80 6.31 15.88 10.32
N GLY A 81 7.56 16.22 10.63
CA GLY A 81 8.72 15.55 10.02
C GLY A 81 8.63 14.03 10.21
N GLY A 82 8.70 13.27 9.12
CA GLY A 82 8.59 11.80 9.17
C GLY A 82 7.17 11.25 9.32
N TRP A 83 6.11 12.05 9.11
CA TRP A 83 4.71 11.61 9.21
C TRP A 83 4.39 10.39 8.34
N GLN A 84 4.99 10.27 7.14
CA GLN A 84 4.81 9.10 6.25
C GLN A 84 5.26 7.80 6.90
N GLY A 85 6.37 7.83 7.64
CA GLY A 85 6.85 6.67 8.40
C GLY A 85 5.88 6.30 9.52
N LEU A 86 5.34 7.28 10.24
CA LEU A 86 4.36 7.05 11.31
C LEU A 86 3.04 6.47 10.79
N VAL A 87 2.57 6.94 9.64
CA VAL A 87 1.37 6.41 8.98
C VAL A 87 1.63 4.99 8.46
N THR A 88 2.83 4.71 7.96
CA THR A 88 3.23 3.36 7.56
C THR A 88 3.28 2.41 8.76
N ASP A 89 3.86 2.85 9.88
CA ASP A 89 3.91 2.09 11.14
C ASP A 89 2.50 1.85 11.71
N LEU A 90 1.56 2.79 11.52
CA LEU A 90 0.15 2.59 11.84
C LEU A 90 -0.45 1.48 10.97
N GLY A 91 -0.21 1.50 9.65
CA GLY A 91 -0.63 0.43 8.73
C GLY A 91 -0.08 -0.94 9.13
N ASP A 92 1.21 -1.03 9.47
CA ASP A 92 1.85 -2.27 9.91
C ASP A 92 1.16 -2.85 11.17
N ARG A 93 0.67 -1.98 12.08
CA ARG A 93 -0.09 -2.38 13.27
C ARG A 93 -1.51 -2.82 13.00
N LEU A 94 -2.21 -2.10 12.11
CA LEU A 94 -3.55 -2.45 11.68
C LEU A 94 -3.55 -3.81 10.97
N CYS A 95 -2.47 -4.11 10.27
CA CYS A 95 -2.28 -5.39 9.60
C CYS A 95 -1.85 -6.50 10.56
N SER A 96 -1.08 -6.24 11.63
CA SER A 96 -0.46 -7.28 12.48
C SER A 96 -1.46 -8.36 12.99
N ALA A 97 -1.11 -9.64 12.81
CA ALA A 97 -2.04 -10.79 12.90
C ALA A 97 -2.31 -11.34 14.31
N ASP A 98 -1.53 -10.91 15.31
CA ASP A 98 -1.38 -11.66 16.57
C ASP A 98 -2.68 -11.88 17.38
N ASP A 99 -3.75 -11.09 17.15
CA ASP A 99 -4.99 -11.12 17.95
C ASP A 99 -6.27 -11.37 17.12
N GLY A 100 -6.18 -11.72 15.84
CA GLY A 100 -7.34 -11.94 14.96
C GLY A 100 -8.13 -10.67 14.55
N LEU A 101 -7.74 -9.50 15.06
CA LEU A 101 -8.37 -8.19 14.82
C LEU A 101 -7.66 -7.40 13.70
N CYS A 102 -7.35 -8.06 12.58
CA CYS A 102 -6.68 -7.45 11.43
C CYS A 102 -7.71 -6.87 10.46
N ASP A 103 -7.67 -5.55 10.22
CA ASP A 103 -8.44 -4.91 9.15
C ASP A 103 -7.49 -4.54 8.00
N ALA A 104 -7.47 -5.41 6.97
CA ALA A 104 -6.66 -5.21 5.78
C ALA A 104 -7.02 -3.91 5.06
N HIS A 105 -8.30 -3.50 5.03
CA HIS A 105 -8.72 -2.26 4.39
C HIS A 105 -8.20 -1.04 5.16
N ALA A 106 -8.28 -1.06 6.49
CA ALA A 106 -7.75 0.02 7.33
C ALA A 106 -6.23 0.19 7.13
N ALA A 107 -5.48 -0.92 7.10
CA ALA A 107 -4.05 -0.90 6.85
C ALA A 107 -3.72 -0.34 5.46
N GLN A 108 -4.45 -0.77 4.42
CA GLN A 108 -4.28 -0.28 3.06
C GLN A 108 -4.56 1.22 2.93
N CYS A 109 -5.60 1.74 3.59
CA CYS A 109 -5.86 3.18 3.65
C CYS A 109 -4.66 3.94 4.22
N ALA A 110 -4.04 3.43 5.29
CA ALA A 110 -2.84 4.06 5.86
C ALA A 110 -1.66 4.01 4.85
N TYR A 111 -1.40 2.87 4.21
CA TYR A 111 -0.33 2.75 3.21
C TYR A 111 -0.52 3.67 2.00
N LEU A 112 -1.76 3.77 1.49
CA LEU A 112 -2.11 4.67 0.39
C LEU A 112 -1.84 6.13 0.75
N VAL A 113 -2.26 6.55 1.94
CA VAL A 113 -2.04 7.92 2.44
C VAL A 113 -0.56 8.21 2.67
N ALA A 114 0.23 7.20 3.09
CA ALA A 114 1.68 7.31 3.21
C ALA A 114 2.41 7.30 1.86
N GLY A 115 1.71 7.08 0.73
CA GLY A 115 2.31 6.99 -0.60
C GLY A 115 3.17 5.74 -0.80
N GLN A 116 2.82 4.64 -0.15
CA GLN A 116 3.52 3.37 -0.37
C GLN A 116 3.12 2.78 -1.74
N PRO A 117 4.09 2.25 -2.51
CA PRO A 117 3.81 1.67 -3.82
C PRO A 117 3.04 0.36 -3.70
N ILE A 118 2.26 0.04 -4.73
CA ILE A 118 1.63 -1.28 -4.88
C ILE A 118 2.70 -2.25 -5.39
N GLU A 119 2.94 -3.35 -4.67
CA GLU A 119 3.93 -4.37 -5.01
C GLU A 119 3.27 -5.76 -5.03
N PHE A 120 3.08 -6.36 -6.20
CA PHE A 120 2.45 -7.69 -6.30
C PHE A 120 3.46 -8.85 -6.08
N TYR A 121 4.67 -8.77 -6.63
CA TYR A 121 5.62 -9.89 -6.65
C TYR A 121 6.60 -9.96 -5.47
N ARG A 122 6.56 -8.98 -4.54
CA ARG A 122 7.52 -8.94 -3.43
C ARG A 122 7.03 -9.73 -2.22
N ALA A 123 7.90 -10.55 -1.64
CA ALA A 123 7.55 -11.37 -0.48
C ALA A 123 7.17 -10.54 0.77
N ALA A 124 7.77 -9.35 0.93
CA ALA A 124 7.54 -8.42 2.05
C ALA A 124 6.69 -7.20 1.64
N ARG A 125 5.71 -7.39 0.75
CA ARG A 125 4.82 -6.33 0.27
C ARG A 125 3.85 -5.87 1.38
N ARG A 126 3.74 -4.55 1.56
CA ARG A 126 2.70 -3.93 2.42
C ARG A 126 1.38 -3.76 1.70
N LEU A 127 1.43 -3.59 0.37
CA LEU A 127 0.29 -3.33 -0.50
C LEU A 127 0.42 -4.21 -1.75
N ALA A 128 -0.59 -5.02 -2.07
CA ALA A 128 -0.55 -5.98 -3.18
C ALA A 128 -1.65 -5.72 -4.22
N LEU A 129 -2.91 -5.93 -3.85
CA LEU A 129 -4.10 -5.48 -4.56
C LEU A 129 -5.00 -4.78 -3.55
N LEU A 130 -5.52 -3.61 -3.91
CA LEU A 130 -6.43 -2.86 -3.06
C LEU A 130 -7.68 -3.69 -2.79
N GLY A 131 -8.08 -3.81 -1.53
CA GLY A 131 -9.23 -4.59 -1.10
C GLY A 131 -8.97 -6.07 -0.85
N LEU A 132 -7.77 -6.58 -1.15
CA LEU A 132 -7.35 -7.93 -0.76
C LEU A 132 -6.33 -7.87 0.36
N ASP A 133 -6.45 -8.76 1.34
CA ASP A 133 -5.39 -8.94 2.31
C ASP A 133 -4.10 -9.40 1.59
N PRO A 134 -2.98 -8.65 1.72
CA PRO A 134 -1.70 -9.00 1.13
C PRO A 134 -1.22 -10.44 1.42
N ARG A 135 -1.68 -11.04 2.54
CA ARG A 135 -1.38 -12.41 2.98
C ARG A 135 -2.14 -13.46 2.16
N HIS A 136 -3.41 -13.21 1.89
CA HIS A 136 -4.28 -14.10 1.12
C HIS A 136 -4.00 -14.00 -0.39
N CYS A 137 -3.33 -12.93 -0.82
CA CYS A 137 -2.92 -12.68 -2.20
C CYS A 137 -1.81 -13.65 -2.71
N ARG A 138 -1.41 -14.70 -1.96
CA ARG A 138 -0.49 -15.76 -2.45
C ARG A 138 -1.21 -17.05 -2.87
N GLN A 139 -2.49 -17.23 -2.54
CA GLN A 139 -3.09 -18.57 -2.47
C GLN A 139 -4.15 -18.91 -3.53
N HIS A 140 -4.53 -18.01 -4.43
CA HIS A 140 -5.66 -18.29 -5.32
C HIS A 140 -5.37 -17.98 -6.78
N CYS A 141 -5.83 -18.90 -7.65
CA CYS A 141 -6.11 -18.69 -9.06
C CYS A 141 -6.66 -17.26 -9.24
N LEU A 142 -5.85 -16.40 -9.84
CA LEU A 142 -6.20 -15.01 -10.03
C LEU A 142 -7.51 -15.00 -10.84
N PHE A 143 -8.49 -14.21 -10.40
CA PHE A 143 -9.82 -14.09 -11.01
C PHE A 143 -10.80 -15.27 -10.85
N SER A 144 -10.49 -16.31 -10.07
CA SER A 144 -11.51 -17.34 -9.72
C SER A 144 -12.51 -16.88 -8.66
N ALA A 145 -12.18 -15.82 -7.92
CA ALA A 145 -12.99 -15.30 -6.82
C ALA A 145 -13.42 -13.85 -7.12
N PRO A 146 -14.69 -13.48 -6.87
CA PRO A 146 -15.21 -12.14 -7.17
C PRO A 146 -14.48 -11.03 -6.41
N GLU A 147 -13.93 -11.35 -5.22
CA GLU A 147 -13.14 -10.44 -4.41
C GLU A 147 -11.86 -9.99 -5.14
N VAL A 148 -11.26 -10.89 -5.92
CA VAL A 148 -10.03 -10.60 -6.68
C VAL A 148 -10.33 -9.69 -7.85
N VAL A 149 -11.44 -9.90 -8.56
CA VAL A 149 -11.89 -9.03 -9.65
C VAL A 149 -12.17 -7.62 -9.12
N GLN A 150 -12.88 -7.51 -8.00
CA GLN A 150 -13.17 -6.22 -7.38
C GLN A 150 -11.90 -5.51 -6.91
N ALA A 151 -10.94 -6.26 -6.34
CA ALA A 151 -9.67 -5.73 -5.90
C ALA A 151 -8.78 -5.26 -7.06
N MET A 152 -8.78 -6.00 -8.17
CA MET A 152 -8.09 -5.59 -9.40
C MET A 152 -8.67 -4.28 -9.93
N ARG A 153 -10.00 -4.17 -10.02
CA ARG A 153 -10.68 -2.95 -10.46
C ARG A 153 -10.35 -1.74 -9.57
N MET A 154 -10.34 -1.90 -8.25
CA MET A 154 -9.94 -0.82 -7.34
C MET A 154 -8.49 -0.40 -7.54
N SER A 155 -7.60 -1.37 -7.75
CA SER A 155 -6.17 -1.13 -8.00
C SER A 155 -5.94 -0.42 -9.34
N GLU A 156 -6.74 -0.72 -10.36
CA GLU A 156 -6.69 -0.03 -11.65
C GLU A 156 -7.20 1.41 -11.57
N ILE A 157 -8.29 1.67 -10.83
CA ILE A 157 -8.75 3.04 -10.58
C ILE A 157 -7.65 3.85 -9.90
N TRP A 158 -6.96 3.24 -8.94
CA TRP A 158 -5.83 3.89 -8.28
C TRP A 158 -4.66 4.16 -9.22
N GLU A 159 -4.28 3.20 -10.07
CA GLU A 159 -3.27 3.42 -11.12
C GLU A 159 -3.66 4.58 -12.03
N TRP A 160 -4.93 4.66 -12.44
CA TRP A 160 -5.44 5.74 -13.28
C TRP A 160 -5.37 7.11 -12.59
N VAL A 161 -5.68 7.18 -11.29
CA VAL A 161 -5.54 8.42 -10.50
C VAL A 161 -4.07 8.82 -10.46
N LEU A 162 -3.18 7.88 -10.14
CA LEU A 162 -1.73 8.14 -10.06
C LEU A 162 -1.16 8.61 -11.40
N ALA A 163 -1.55 8.01 -12.52
CA ALA A 163 -1.11 8.40 -13.85
C ALA A 163 -1.47 9.86 -14.19
N ARG A 164 -2.48 10.44 -13.52
CA ARG A 164 -2.90 11.83 -13.74
C ARG A 164 -2.26 12.81 -12.75
N THR A 165 -1.94 12.37 -11.55
CA THR A 165 -1.39 13.22 -10.48
C THR A 165 0.13 13.19 -10.42
N GLU A 166 0.74 12.08 -10.80
CA GLU A 166 2.18 11.85 -10.79
C GLU A 166 2.70 11.70 -12.22
N ASN A 167 4.01 11.92 -12.41
CA ASN A 167 4.65 11.68 -13.69
C ASN A 167 4.68 10.16 -13.98
N GLU A 168 4.53 9.72 -15.23
CA GLU A 168 4.53 8.30 -15.63
C GLU A 168 5.81 7.54 -15.20
N ASN A 169 6.89 8.28 -14.95
CA ASN A 169 8.15 7.77 -14.42
C ASN A 169 8.20 7.64 -12.88
N SER A 170 7.08 7.86 -12.19
CA SER A 170 6.99 7.66 -10.74
C SER A 170 7.14 6.18 -10.40
N PRO A 171 7.90 5.81 -9.36
CA PRO A 171 7.98 4.42 -8.89
C PRO A 171 6.62 3.84 -8.44
N ASN A 172 5.60 4.68 -8.28
CA ASN A 172 4.22 4.28 -7.98
C ASN A 172 3.43 3.88 -9.23
N PHE A 173 3.91 4.19 -10.43
CA PHE A 173 3.33 3.70 -11.68
C PHE A 173 3.58 2.20 -11.77
N THR A 174 2.54 1.44 -11.41
CA THR A 174 2.75 0.08 -10.94
C THR A 174 2.92 -0.88 -12.11
N LEU A 175 4.19 -1.12 -12.48
CA LEU A 175 4.61 -2.24 -13.33
C LEU A 175 4.01 -3.57 -12.86
N ALA A 176 3.82 -3.71 -11.54
CA ALA A 176 3.32 -4.93 -10.92
C ALA A 176 1.86 -5.28 -11.25
N LEU A 177 1.04 -4.32 -11.72
CA LEU A 177 -0.35 -4.56 -12.13
C LEU A 177 -0.47 -4.98 -13.60
N GLN A 178 0.52 -4.66 -14.44
CA GLN A 178 0.42 -4.88 -15.88
C GLN A 178 0.24 -6.34 -16.28
N PRO A 179 0.94 -7.32 -15.66
CA PRO A 179 0.72 -8.73 -16.00
C PRO A 179 -0.67 -9.23 -15.60
N LEU A 180 -1.26 -8.68 -14.53
CA LEU A 180 -2.62 -9.02 -14.12
C LEU A 180 -3.67 -8.52 -15.12
N LYS A 181 -3.41 -7.40 -15.80
CA LYS A 181 -4.29 -6.91 -16.86
C LYS A 181 -4.30 -7.83 -18.09
N VAL A 182 -3.16 -8.45 -18.40
CA VAL A 182 -3.09 -9.47 -19.47
C VAL A 182 -3.98 -10.67 -19.12
N GLU A 183 -3.87 -11.19 -17.90
CA GLU A 183 -4.68 -12.31 -17.43
C GLU A 183 -6.17 -11.95 -17.32
N TYR A 184 -6.49 -10.72 -16.89
CA TYR A 184 -7.86 -10.22 -16.89
C TYR A 184 -8.46 -10.14 -18.30
N ALA A 185 -7.68 -9.71 -19.30
CA ALA A 185 -8.14 -9.67 -20.69
C ALA A 185 -8.42 -11.07 -21.26
N MET A 186 -7.59 -12.06 -20.91
CA MET A 186 -7.86 -13.46 -21.25
C MET A 186 -9.17 -13.93 -20.62
N TRP A 187 -9.37 -13.63 -19.33
CA TRP A 187 -10.59 -14.00 -18.61
C TRP A 187 -11.86 -13.33 -19.19
N LEU A 188 -11.77 -12.06 -19.61
CA LEU A 188 -12.85 -11.37 -20.32
C LEU A 188 -13.21 -12.08 -21.63
N THR A 189 -12.21 -12.59 -22.34
CA THR A 189 -12.43 -13.33 -23.59
C THR A 189 -13.15 -14.65 -23.34
N ASP A 190 -12.77 -15.37 -22.27
CA ASP A 190 -13.45 -16.60 -21.86
C ASP A 190 -14.93 -16.34 -21.49
N MET A 191 -15.24 -15.14 -20.99
CA MET A 191 -16.61 -14.68 -20.71
C MET A 191 -17.36 -14.16 -21.95
N GLY A 192 -16.75 -14.16 -23.13
CA GLY A 192 -17.34 -13.65 -24.37
C GLY A 192 -17.28 -12.13 -24.54
N MET A 193 -16.62 -11.41 -23.63
CA MET A 193 -16.39 -9.95 -23.68
C MET A 193 -15.17 -9.61 -24.54
N VAL A 194 -15.19 -10.08 -25.79
CA VAL A 194 -14.11 -9.92 -26.76
C VAL A 194 -13.76 -8.46 -27.06
N PRO A 195 -14.72 -7.52 -27.25
CA PRO A 195 -14.35 -6.14 -27.59
C PRO A 195 -13.66 -5.42 -26.41
N GLU A 196 -14.04 -5.70 -25.17
CA GLU A 196 -13.37 -5.18 -23.98
C GLU A 196 -11.97 -5.77 -23.84
N ALA A 197 -11.83 -7.08 -24.03
CA ALA A 197 -10.55 -7.77 -23.98
C ALA A 197 -9.55 -7.24 -25.03
N ALA A 198 -10.03 -6.96 -26.24
CA ALA A 198 -9.22 -6.37 -27.31
C ALA A 198 -8.73 -4.96 -26.95
N ARG A 199 -9.53 -4.14 -26.27
CA ARG A 199 -9.11 -2.82 -25.79
C ARG A 199 -7.97 -2.92 -24.78
N TYR A 200 -8.07 -3.84 -23.81
CA TYR A 200 -7.00 -4.08 -22.85
C TYR A 200 -5.69 -4.51 -23.55
N ALA A 201 -5.77 -5.43 -24.52
CA ALA A 201 -4.61 -5.87 -25.27
C ALA A 201 -3.94 -4.72 -26.04
N GLN A 202 -4.74 -3.91 -26.76
CA GLN A 202 -4.24 -2.76 -27.52
C GLN A 202 -3.57 -1.70 -26.62
N GLU A 203 -4.17 -1.38 -25.48
CA GLU A 203 -3.58 -0.44 -24.52
C GLU A 203 -2.25 -0.94 -23.94
N LEU A 204 -2.19 -2.23 -23.57
CA LEU A 204 -0.97 -2.85 -23.07
C LEU A 204 0.14 -2.87 -24.12
N ARG A 205 -0.21 -3.19 -25.38
CA ARG A 205 0.73 -3.17 -26.51
C ARG A 205 1.28 -1.77 -26.75
N ALA A 206 0.42 -0.76 -26.80
CA ALA A 206 0.82 0.63 -26.96
C ALA A 206 1.80 1.09 -25.86
N ARG A 207 1.55 0.69 -24.61
CA ARG A 207 2.45 1.00 -23.48
C ARG A 207 3.78 0.24 -23.55
N CYS A 208 3.77 -1.03 -23.99
CA CYS A 208 4.99 -1.79 -24.24
C CYS A 208 5.86 -1.12 -25.31
N ASP A 209 5.24 -0.67 -26.41
CA ASP A 209 5.96 -0.03 -27.51
C ASP A 209 6.48 1.35 -27.14
N ALA A 210 5.73 2.11 -26.35
CA ALA A 210 6.19 3.39 -25.79
C ALA A 210 7.38 3.22 -24.82
N ALA A 211 7.45 2.09 -24.10
CA ALA A 211 8.51 1.81 -23.14
C ALA A 211 9.82 1.29 -23.78
N LYS A 212 9.78 0.86 -25.05
CA LYS A 212 11.00 0.44 -25.76
C LYS A 212 11.94 1.64 -25.94
N PRO A 213 13.25 1.48 -25.70
CA PRO A 213 14.20 2.59 -25.88
C PRO A 213 14.16 3.08 -27.33
N GLN A 214 13.85 4.36 -27.52
CA GLN A 214 13.91 4.98 -28.84
C GLN A 214 15.36 4.96 -29.32
N LYS A 215 15.59 4.49 -30.56
CA LYS A 215 16.94 4.51 -31.16
C LYS A 215 17.49 5.94 -31.08
N PRO A 216 18.73 6.14 -30.60
CA PRO A 216 19.30 7.47 -30.53
C PRO A 216 19.32 8.08 -31.94
N SER A 217 18.72 9.26 -32.09
CA SER A 217 18.84 10.04 -33.32
C SER A 217 20.33 10.30 -33.56
N LYS A 218 20.80 10.06 -34.79
CA LYS A 218 22.21 10.23 -35.17
C LYS A 218 22.65 11.65 -34.80
N GLY A 219 23.42 11.81 -33.70
CA GLY A 219 24.07 13.08 -33.36
C GLY A 219 24.23 13.47 -31.89
N ARG A 220 23.62 12.79 -30.91
CA ARG A 220 23.74 13.19 -29.49
C ARG A 220 24.59 12.22 -28.68
N LYS A 221 25.67 12.73 -28.06
CA LYS A 221 26.61 11.97 -27.22
C LYS A 221 25.85 11.27 -26.07
N GLN A 222 26.16 9.99 -25.90
CA GLN A 222 25.61 9.07 -24.90
C GLN A 222 25.80 9.63 -23.48
N GLN A 223 24.69 10.00 -22.82
CA GLN A 223 24.60 9.96 -21.36
C GLN A 223 24.15 8.55 -20.98
N ALA A 224 24.82 7.98 -19.98
CA ALA A 224 24.66 6.59 -19.53
C ALA A 224 23.18 6.17 -19.45
N GLU A 225 22.76 5.35 -20.40
CA GLU A 225 21.43 4.75 -20.45
C GLU A 225 21.29 3.82 -19.24
N ARG A 226 20.42 4.19 -18.28
CA ARG A 226 19.92 3.22 -17.29
C ARG A 226 19.34 2.03 -18.07
N PRO A 227 19.60 0.78 -17.66
CA PRO A 227 18.96 -0.37 -18.30
C PRO A 227 17.45 -0.18 -18.18
N ALA A 228 16.77 -0.04 -19.33
CA ALA A 228 15.32 0.07 -19.39
C ALA A 228 14.73 -1.23 -18.85
N THR A 229 14.24 -1.21 -17.61
CA THR A 229 13.43 -2.32 -17.10
C THR A 229 12.21 -2.44 -18.01
N PRO A 230 11.97 -3.62 -18.61
CA PRO A 230 10.89 -3.78 -19.56
C PRO A 230 9.53 -3.54 -18.87
N PHE A 231 8.60 -2.91 -19.59
CA PHE A 231 7.26 -2.57 -19.10
C PHE A 231 6.39 -3.79 -18.80
N LEU A 232 6.71 -4.94 -19.38
CA LEU A 232 6.18 -6.23 -18.96
C LEU A 232 7.35 -7.18 -18.70
N PRO A 233 7.22 -8.09 -17.73
CA PRO A 233 8.16 -9.20 -17.65
C PRO A 233 8.08 -10.05 -18.93
N PRO A 234 9.18 -10.70 -19.36
CA PRO A 234 9.24 -11.37 -20.67
C PRO A 234 8.14 -12.42 -20.90
N TRP A 235 7.73 -13.12 -19.84
CA TRP A 235 6.65 -14.11 -19.92
C TRP A 235 5.29 -13.45 -20.20
N ALA A 236 5.03 -12.26 -19.66
CA ALA A 236 3.75 -11.56 -19.84
C ALA A 236 3.67 -10.91 -21.23
N GLU A 237 4.80 -10.44 -21.76
CA GLU A 237 4.87 -9.96 -23.15
C GLU A 237 4.62 -11.09 -24.15
N ALA A 238 5.21 -12.27 -23.93
CA ALA A 238 4.93 -13.46 -24.74
C ALA A 238 3.45 -13.88 -24.65
N ALA A 239 2.89 -13.85 -23.44
CA ALA A 239 1.48 -14.17 -23.22
C ALA A 239 0.54 -13.19 -23.93
N LEU A 240 0.86 -11.89 -23.92
CA LEU A 240 0.13 -10.86 -24.67
C LEU A 240 0.18 -11.12 -26.19
N SER A 241 1.34 -11.45 -26.75
CA SER A 241 1.46 -11.77 -28.18
C SER A 241 0.63 -13.00 -28.58
N ILE A 242 0.70 -14.09 -27.78
CA ILE A 242 -0.11 -15.29 -28.03
C ILE A 242 -1.61 -14.95 -27.97
N PHE A 243 -2.00 -14.07 -27.05
CA PHE A 243 -3.38 -13.66 -26.87
C PHE A 243 -3.89 -12.82 -28.05
N GLU A 244 -3.12 -11.85 -28.52
CA GLU A 244 -3.45 -11.07 -29.72
C GLU A 244 -3.60 -11.95 -30.97
N ASP A 245 -2.72 -12.95 -31.13
CA ASP A 245 -2.81 -13.92 -32.23
C ASP A 245 -4.11 -14.76 -32.17
N ARG A 246 -4.69 -14.94 -30.99
CA ARG A 246 -5.96 -15.66 -30.79
C ARG A 246 -7.16 -14.76 -31.02
N LEU A 247 -7.09 -13.49 -30.65
CA LEU A 247 -8.17 -12.52 -30.87
C LEU A 247 -8.40 -12.20 -32.36
N ASN A 248 -7.36 -12.32 -33.18
CA ASN A 248 -7.39 -11.99 -34.60
C ASN A 248 -7.74 -13.18 -35.52
N LYS A 249 -8.02 -14.36 -34.97
CA LYS A 249 -8.43 -15.57 -35.71
C LYS A 249 -9.94 -15.72 -35.71
#